data_AF-A0A0J7KBI5-F1
#
_entry.id   AF-A0A0J7KBI5-F1
#
_cell.length_a   1.000
_cell.length_b   1.000
_cell.length_c   1.000
_cell.angle_alpha   90.00
_cell.angle_beta   90.00
_cell.angle_gamma   90.00
#
_symmetry.space_group_name_H-M   'P 1'
#
loop_
_entity.id
_entity.type
_entity.pdbx_description
1 polymer ?
#
loop_
_entity_poly.entity_id
_entity_poly.type
_entity_poly.pdbx_seq_one_letter_code
_entity_poly.pdbx_strand_id
1 'polypeptide(L)'
;ACNEFTTHVMNLLREQSRTRPITPKEIERMVQIIHKKFSSIQMQLKQSTCEAVMILRSRFLDASNPYPSEEAKEELARKCGITVSQVSNWFGNKRIRYKKNIGKAQEEANLYAAKKAAAAFAGASPYSMGGASQGTPTPMMSPAPPGGPQDMAGYSMGINGSDYGSQPYNDGSMGYDPMHQVKFT
;
A
#
# COMPACT_ATOMS: atom_id res chain seq x y z
N ALA A 1 -11.15 -29.86 -12.19
CA ALA A 1 -12.28 -29.37 -11.36
C ALA A 1 -13.62 -29.30 -12.11
N CYS A 2 -13.91 -28.27 -12.91
CA CYS A 2 -15.27 -28.10 -13.49
C CYS A 2 -15.62 -29.15 -14.56
N ASN A 3 -14.64 -29.54 -15.39
CA ASN A 3 -14.82 -30.59 -16.39
C ASN A 3 -15.00 -31.96 -15.73
N GLU A 4 -14.23 -32.27 -14.69
CA GLU A 4 -14.35 -33.53 -13.93
C GLU A 4 -15.71 -33.64 -13.23
N PHE A 5 -16.20 -32.55 -12.61
CA PHE A 5 -17.53 -32.50 -12.02
C PHE A 5 -18.63 -32.74 -13.06
N THR A 6 -18.52 -32.10 -14.24
CA THR A 6 -19.46 -32.30 -15.34
C THR A 6 -19.48 -33.74 -15.83
N THR A 7 -18.31 -34.33 -16.04
CA THR A 7 -18.17 -35.74 -16.44
C THR A 7 -18.79 -36.66 -15.41
N HIS A 8 -18.57 -36.40 -14.11
CA HIS A 8 -19.15 -37.20 -13.04
C HIS A 8 -20.68 -37.11 -13.02
N VAL A 9 -21.25 -35.89 -13.14
CA VAL A 9 -22.70 -35.67 -13.24
C VAL A 9 -23.29 -36.39 -14.46
N MET A 10 -22.62 -36.30 -15.61
CA MET A 10 -23.05 -36.99 -16.83
C MET A 10 -23.07 -38.50 -16.66
N ASN A 11 -22.03 -39.08 -16.06
CA ASN A 11 -21.95 -40.51 -15.79
C ASN A 11 -23.06 -40.96 -14.82
N LEU A 12 -23.30 -40.18 -13.76
CA LEU A 12 -24.36 -40.45 -12.77
C LEU A 12 -25.75 -40.47 -13.43
N LEU A 13 -26.07 -39.45 -14.22
CA LEU A 13 -27.37 -39.35 -14.89
C LEU A 13 -27.60 -40.48 -15.90
N ARG A 14 -26.55 -40.90 -16.62
CA ARG A 14 -26.60 -42.07 -17.51
C ARG A 14 -26.86 -43.36 -16.74
N GLU A 15 -26.22 -43.57 -15.59
CA GLU A 15 -26.43 -44.74 -14.76
C GLU A 15 -27.87 -44.80 -14.21
N GLN A 16 -28.40 -43.67 -13.73
CA GLN A 16 -29.78 -43.56 -13.24
C GLN A 16 -30.83 -43.84 -14.32
N SER A 17 -30.53 -43.51 -15.58
CA SER A 17 -31.45 -43.75 -16.71
C SER A 17 -31.71 -45.24 -17.00
N ARG A 18 -30.89 -46.16 -16.44
CA ARG A 18 -31.05 -47.61 -16.61
C ARG A 18 -32.15 -48.21 -15.75
N THR A 19 -32.45 -47.59 -14.60
CA THR A 19 -33.44 -48.09 -13.64
C THR A 19 -34.74 -47.28 -13.67
N ARG A 20 -34.70 -46.05 -14.19
CA ARG A 20 -35.86 -45.21 -14.46
C ARG A 20 -35.72 -44.62 -15.87
N PRO A 21 -36.75 -44.65 -16.72
CA PRO A 21 -36.65 -44.07 -18.06
C PRO A 21 -36.47 -42.55 -17.96
N ILE A 22 -35.22 -42.09 -18.03
CA ILE A 22 -34.83 -40.68 -18.16
C ILE A 22 -34.39 -40.49 -19.61
N THR A 23 -35.03 -39.57 -20.34
CA THR A 23 -34.68 -39.35 -21.75
C THR A 23 -33.31 -38.66 -21.88
N PRO A 24 -32.52 -38.94 -22.94
CA PRO A 24 -31.26 -38.26 -23.18
C PRO A 24 -31.39 -36.72 -23.21
N LYS A 25 -32.49 -36.22 -23.76
CA LYS A 25 -32.82 -34.77 -23.79
C LYS A 25 -32.97 -34.17 -22.40
N GLU A 26 -33.47 -34.95 -21.44
CA GLU A 26 -33.62 -34.52 -20.06
C GLU A 26 -32.28 -34.48 -19.31
N ILE A 27 -31.40 -35.44 -19.56
CA ILE A 27 -30.02 -35.44 -19.06
C ILE A 27 -29.28 -34.18 -19.55
N GLU A 28 -29.35 -33.88 -20.84
CA GLU A 28 -28.75 -32.68 -21.42
C GLU A 28 -29.30 -31.40 -20.78
N ARG A 29 -30.62 -31.31 -20.60
CA ARG A 29 -31.26 -30.17 -19.94
C ARG A 29 -30.77 -29.99 -18.51
N MET A 30 -30.67 -31.07 -17.74
CA MET A 30 -30.18 -31.03 -16.35
C MET A 30 -28.72 -30.55 -16.28
N VAL A 31 -27.85 -31.07 -17.17
CA VAL A 31 -26.45 -30.66 -17.22
C VAL A 31 -26.30 -29.19 -17.61
N GLN A 32 -27.09 -28.72 -18.58
CA GLN A 32 -27.13 -27.29 -18.94
C GLN A 32 -27.57 -26.41 -17.78
N ILE A 33 -28.57 -26.83 -16.99
CA ILE A 33 -29.00 -26.10 -15.79
C ILE A 33 -27.86 -26.03 -14.77
N ILE A 34 -27.16 -27.14 -14.55
CA ILE A 34 -26.03 -27.21 -13.62
C ILE A 34 -24.90 -26.29 -14.07
N HIS A 35 -24.54 -26.30 -15.36
CA HIS A 35 -23.53 -25.39 -15.92
C HIS A 35 -23.92 -23.92 -15.73
N LYS A 36 -25.16 -23.55 -16.06
CA LYS A 36 -25.65 -22.17 -15.87
C LYS A 36 -25.57 -21.75 -14.40
N LYS A 37 -26.00 -22.61 -13.47
CA LYS A 37 -25.89 -22.33 -12.02
C LYS A 37 -24.44 -22.18 -11.58
N PHE A 38 -23.56 -23.07 -12.03
CA PHE A 38 -22.14 -23.01 -11.69
C PHE A 38 -21.49 -21.72 -12.20
N SER A 39 -21.71 -21.35 -13.46
CA SER A 39 -21.21 -20.08 -14.02
C SER A 39 -21.75 -18.87 -13.27
N SER A 40 -23.04 -18.88 -12.89
CA SER A 40 -23.63 -17.82 -12.08
C SER A 40 -22.95 -17.70 -10.71
N ILE A 41 -22.74 -18.81 -10.00
CA ILE A 41 -22.06 -18.83 -8.70
C ILE A 41 -20.62 -18.34 -8.85
N GLN A 42 -19.89 -18.82 -9.87
CA GLN A 42 -18.53 -18.35 -10.13
C GLN A 42 -18.47 -16.84 -10.36
N MET A 43 -19.40 -16.31 -11.15
CA MET A 43 -19.48 -14.87 -11.41
C MET A 43 -19.81 -14.09 -10.14
N GLN A 44 -20.78 -14.55 -9.35
CA GLN A 44 -21.15 -13.93 -8.09
C GLN A 44 -19.99 -13.90 -7.09
N LEU A 45 -19.25 -15.01 -6.94
CA LEU A 45 -18.09 -15.08 -6.04
C LEU A 45 -16.97 -14.12 -6.47
N LYS A 46 -16.70 -14.04 -7.78
CA LYS A 46 -15.72 -13.08 -8.31
C LYS A 46 -16.17 -11.65 -8.07
N GLN A 47 -17.44 -11.36 -8.33
CA GLN A 47 -18.00 -10.03 -8.19
C GLN A 47 -17.97 -9.56 -6.73
N SER A 48 -18.45 -10.39 -5.79
CA SER A 48 -18.46 -10.04 -4.36
C SER A 48 -17.05 -9.85 -3.81
N THR A 49 -16.08 -10.67 -4.24
CA THR A 49 -14.68 -10.51 -3.85
C THR A 49 -14.09 -9.20 -4.37
N CYS A 50 -14.35 -8.86 -5.64
CA CYS A 50 -13.88 -7.61 -6.23
C CYS A 50 -14.48 -6.40 -5.52
N GLU A 51 -15.78 -6.44 -5.26
CA GLU A 51 -16.51 -5.38 -4.55
C GLU A 51 -15.97 -5.17 -3.14
N ALA A 52 -15.78 -6.23 -2.36
CA ALA A 52 -15.19 -6.16 -1.03
C ALA A 52 -13.79 -5.49 -1.05
N VAL A 53 -12.93 -5.88 -2.00
CA VAL A 53 -11.60 -5.27 -2.15
C VAL A 53 -11.70 -3.78 -2.53
N MET A 54 -12.64 -3.41 -3.40
CA MET A 54 -12.85 -2.01 -3.80
C MET A 54 -13.33 -1.17 -2.63
N ILE A 55 -14.27 -1.67 -1.83
CA ILE A 55 -14.75 -1.01 -0.61
C ILE A 55 -13.59 -0.75 0.35
N LEU A 56 -12.81 -1.78 0.68
CA LEU A 56 -11.66 -1.63 1.59
C LEU A 56 -10.62 -0.63 1.04
N ARG A 57 -10.38 -0.66 -0.28
CA ARG A 57 -9.43 0.24 -0.94
C ARG A 57 -9.89 1.69 -0.94
N SER A 58 -11.13 1.97 -1.30
CA SER A 58 -11.68 3.33 -1.26
C SER A 58 -11.60 3.88 0.16
N ARG A 59 -12.06 3.12 1.15
CA ARG A 59 -12.04 3.57 2.55
C ARG A 59 -10.64 3.83 3.09
N PHE A 60 -9.63 3.10 2.62
CA PHE A 60 -8.24 3.35 2.98
C PHE A 60 -7.66 4.64 2.36
N LEU A 61 -8.06 4.97 1.12
CA LEU A 61 -7.53 6.13 0.39
C LEU A 61 -8.29 7.42 0.70
N ASP A 62 -9.61 7.31 0.94
CA ASP A 62 -10.49 8.46 1.20
C ASP A 62 -10.37 8.95 2.65
N ALA A 63 -9.96 8.07 3.57
CA ALA A 63 -9.77 8.43 4.97
C ALA A 63 -8.46 9.21 5.15
N SER A 64 -8.53 10.37 5.78
CA SER A 64 -7.34 11.11 6.22
C SER A 64 -6.50 10.32 7.23
N ASN A 65 -7.11 9.35 7.93
CA ASN A 65 -6.45 8.47 8.88
C ASN A 65 -6.63 6.98 8.48
N PRO A 66 -5.54 6.22 8.19
CA PRO A 66 -5.60 4.82 7.78
C PRO A 66 -5.81 3.84 8.96
N TYR A 67 -6.24 4.34 10.12
CA TYR A 67 -6.55 3.58 11.33
C TYR A 67 -8.05 3.69 11.60
N PRO A 68 -8.88 2.80 11.01
CA PRO A 68 -10.33 2.82 11.26
C PRO A 68 -10.64 2.50 12.71
N SER A 69 -11.67 3.15 13.28
CA SER A 69 -12.24 2.82 14.58
C SER A 69 -12.87 1.42 14.56
N GLU A 70 -13.18 0.85 15.73
CA GLU A 70 -13.82 -0.47 15.82
C GLU A 70 -15.18 -0.49 15.10
N GLU A 71 -16.03 0.52 15.32
CA GLU A 71 -17.30 0.66 14.60
C GLU A 71 -17.12 0.71 13.07
N ALA A 72 -16.11 1.43 12.59
CA ALA A 72 -15.82 1.49 11.16
C ALA A 72 -15.37 0.13 10.61
N LYS A 73 -14.62 -0.67 11.39
CA LYS A 73 -14.22 -2.03 11.00
C LYS A 73 -15.42 -2.97 10.97
N GLU A 74 -16.34 -2.87 11.92
CA GLU A 74 -17.59 -3.65 11.95
C GLU A 74 -18.44 -3.37 10.72
N GLU A 75 -18.63 -2.10 10.37
CA GLU A 75 -19.40 -1.74 9.18
C GLU A 75 -18.72 -2.23 7.89
N LEU A 76 -17.39 -2.19 7.81
CA LEU A 76 -16.65 -2.74 6.68
C LEU A 76 -16.77 -4.25 6.59
N ALA A 77 -16.68 -4.95 7.71
CA ALA A 77 -16.86 -6.40 7.81
C ALA A 77 -18.25 -6.80 7.30
N ARG A 78 -19.29 -6.08 7.73
CA ARG A 78 -20.68 -6.29 7.29
C ARG A 78 -20.84 -6.06 5.78
N LYS A 79 -20.32 -4.96 5.24
CA LYS A 79 -20.41 -4.66 3.79
C LYS A 79 -19.65 -5.66 2.93
N CYS A 80 -18.50 -6.13 3.40
CA CYS A 80 -17.61 -7.00 2.62
C CYS A 80 -17.90 -8.50 2.82
N GLY A 81 -18.77 -8.87 3.75
CA GLY A 81 -19.06 -10.28 4.06
C GLY A 81 -17.85 -11.03 4.64
N ILE A 82 -17.01 -10.33 5.41
CA ILE A 82 -15.80 -10.89 6.05
C ILE A 82 -15.80 -10.58 7.54
N THR A 83 -14.90 -11.20 8.29
CA THR A 83 -14.76 -10.95 9.74
C THR A 83 -14.03 -9.64 10.02
N VAL A 84 -14.31 -9.05 11.18
CA VAL A 84 -13.60 -7.85 11.68
C VAL A 84 -12.08 -8.08 11.77
N SER A 85 -11.66 -9.28 12.16
CA SER A 85 -10.23 -9.66 12.20
C SER A 85 -9.59 -9.63 10.81
N GLN A 86 -10.28 -10.12 9.77
CA GLN A 86 -9.81 -10.03 8.39
C GLN A 86 -9.70 -8.58 7.91
N VAL A 87 -10.65 -7.71 8.28
CA VAL A 87 -10.55 -6.26 8.01
C VAL A 87 -9.32 -5.66 8.72
N SER A 88 -9.13 -5.95 10.01
CA SER A 88 -7.99 -5.46 10.79
C SER A 88 -6.65 -5.86 10.17
N ASN A 89 -6.51 -7.14 9.81
CA ASN A 89 -5.33 -7.68 9.15
C ASN A 89 -5.11 -7.06 7.77
N TRP A 90 -6.18 -6.86 7.00
CA TRP A 90 -6.11 -6.22 5.69
C TRP A 90 -5.57 -4.80 5.81
N PHE A 91 -6.08 -3.99 6.74
CA PHE A 91 -5.61 -2.62 6.96
C PHE A 91 -4.16 -2.60 7.48
N GLY A 92 -3.80 -3.51 8.40
CA GLY A 92 -2.41 -3.68 8.86
C GLY A 92 -1.45 -3.94 7.70
N ASN A 93 -1.76 -4.95 6.87
CA ASN A 93 -0.97 -5.29 5.69
C ASN A 93 -0.94 -4.16 4.65
N LYS A 94 -2.07 -3.47 4.45
CA LYS A 94 -2.19 -2.38 3.49
C LYS A 94 -1.29 -1.21 3.87
N ARG A 95 -1.25 -0.81 5.15
CA ARG A 95 -0.35 0.24 5.64
C ARG A 95 1.12 -0.11 5.43
N ILE A 96 1.52 -1.35 5.73
CA ILE A 96 2.90 -1.82 5.53
C ILE A 96 3.30 -1.69 4.06
N ARG A 97 2.43 -2.16 3.14
CA ARG A 97 2.68 -2.07 1.69
C ARG A 97 2.69 -0.62 1.20
N TYR A 98 1.75 0.20 1.67
CA TYR A 98 1.64 1.60 1.27
C TYR A 98 2.89 2.41 1.61
N LYS A 99 3.38 2.29 2.86
CA LYS A 99 4.62 2.96 3.29
C LYS A 99 5.84 2.53 2.47
N LYS A 100 5.95 1.22 2.17
CA LYS A 100 7.02 0.69 1.32
C LYS A 100 6.95 1.24 -0.11
N ASN A 101 5.74 1.34 -0.67
CA ASN A 101 5.55 1.84 -2.03
C ASN A 101 5.79 3.34 -2.14
N ILE A 102 5.45 4.13 -1.11
CA ILE A 102 5.80 5.57 -1.07
C ILE A 102 7.31 5.76 -1.11
N GLY A 103 8.07 5.03 -0.29
CA GLY A 103 9.52 5.13 -0.26
C GLY A 103 10.15 4.83 -1.64
N LYS A 104 9.66 3.79 -2.32
CA LYS A 104 10.09 3.45 -3.68
C LYS A 104 9.74 4.53 -4.71
N ALA A 105 8.53 5.06 -4.69
CA ALA A 105 8.12 6.14 -5.60
C ALA A 105 8.95 7.41 -5.38
N GLN A 106 9.29 7.73 -4.12
CA GLN A 106 10.16 8.86 -3.80
C GLN A 106 11.59 8.62 -4.29
N GLU A 107 12.13 7.41 -4.11
CA GLU A 107 13.45 7.03 -4.62
C GLU A 107 13.52 7.11 -6.15
N GLU A 108 12.51 6.58 -6.86
CA GLU A 108 12.40 6.67 -8.32
C GLU A 108 12.30 8.13 -8.81
N ALA A 109 11.51 8.96 -8.13
CA ALA A 109 11.40 10.39 -8.43
C ALA A 109 12.72 11.14 -8.16
N ASN A 110 13.39 10.83 -7.05
CA ASN A 110 14.70 11.40 -6.72
C ASN A 110 15.75 11.01 -7.76
N LEU A 111 15.76 9.75 -8.20
CA LEU A 111 16.65 9.26 -9.25
C LEU A 111 16.38 9.95 -10.59
N TYR A 112 15.11 10.11 -10.96
CA TYR A 112 14.72 10.84 -12.18
C TYR A 112 15.15 12.30 -12.12
N ALA A 113 14.95 12.99 -11.00
CA ALA A 113 15.39 14.36 -10.78
C ALA A 113 16.92 14.49 -10.85
N ALA A 114 17.66 13.58 -10.21
CA ALA A 114 19.12 13.55 -10.25
C ALA A 114 19.65 13.32 -11.68
N LYS A 115 19.05 12.40 -12.44
CA LYS A 115 19.43 12.14 -13.84
C LYS A 115 19.12 13.33 -14.74
N LYS A 116 17.99 14.01 -14.53
CA LYS A 116 17.63 15.25 -15.24
C LYS A 116 18.61 16.39 -14.91
N ALA A 117 19.00 16.54 -13.65
CA ALA A 117 19.99 17.53 -13.23
C ALA A 117 21.39 17.23 -13.80
N ALA A 118 21.82 15.96 -13.80
CA ALA A 118 23.08 15.54 -14.40
C ALA A 118 23.10 15.78 -15.91
N ALA A 119 21.99 15.52 -16.61
CA ALA A 119 21.87 15.82 -18.04
C ALA A 119 21.88 17.33 -18.34
N ALA A 120 21.28 18.15 -17.47
CA ALA A 120 21.34 19.61 -17.59
C ALA A 120 22.77 20.15 -17.36
N PHE A 121 23.56 19.51 -16.51
CA PHE A 121 24.97 19.89 -16.28
C PHE A 121 25.91 19.35 -17.38
N ALA A 122 25.65 18.15 -17.91
CA ALA A 122 26.39 17.55 -19.03
C ALA A 122 26.03 18.18 -20.40
N GLY A 123 24.95 18.97 -20.48
CA GLY A 123 24.59 19.79 -21.64
C GLY A 123 25.48 21.03 -21.83
N ALA A 124 26.39 21.32 -20.91
CA ALA A 124 27.51 22.22 -21.16
C ALA A 124 28.55 21.47 -22.02
N SER A 125 28.42 21.62 -23.34
CA SER A 125 29.36 21.10 -24.33
C SER A 125 30.82 21.46 -23.98
N PRO A 126 31.80 20.54 -24.06
CA PRO A 126 33.22 20.83 -23.79
C PRO A 126 33.90 21.73 -24.83
N TYR A 127 33.19 22.19 -25.85
CA TYR A 127 33.74 22.99 -26.95
C TYR A 127 33.07 24.36 -27.00
N SER A 128 33.51 25.27 -26.12
CA SER A 128 33.31 26.70 -26.29
C SER A 128 34.64 27.43 -26.08
N MET A 129 35.55 27.25 -27.04
CA MET A 129 36.69 28.15 -27.21
C MET A 129 36.21 29.34 -28.05
N GLY A 130 36.01 30.50 -27.43
CA GLY A 130 35.76 31.73 -28.17
C GLY A 130 35.30 32.91 -27.32
N GLY A 131 36.19 33.88 -27.12
CA GLY A 131 35.81 35.27 -26.87
C GLY A 131 36.17 35.83 -25.50
N ALA A 132 37.43 36.22 -25.33
CA ALA A 132 37.81 37.18 -24.31
C ALA A 132 37.16 38.54 -24.61
N SER A 133 36.31 39.06 -23.72
CA SER A 133 36.20 40.51 -23.47
C SER A 133 35.40 40.79 -22.19
N GLN A 134 36.14 41.36 -21.23
CA GLN A 134 35.76 42.24 -20.12
C GLN A 134 34.28 42.33 -19.70
N GLY A 135 34.04 42.07 -18.42
CA GLY A 135 32.86 42.59 -17.73
C GLY A 135 32.54 41.83 -16.44
N THR A 136 33.27 42.09 -15.36
CA THR A 136 32.88 41.68 -14.01
C THR A 136 31.67 42.50 -13.55
N PRO A 137 30.55 41.88 -13.12
CA PRO A 137 29.56 42.57 -12.28
C PRO A 137 29.82 42.20 -10.82
N THR A 138 30.38 43.14 -10.07
CA THR A 138 30.35 43.13 -8.60
C THR A 138 28.90 43.24 -8.10
N PRO A 139 28.46 42.50 -7.07
CA PRO A 139 27.19 42.73 -6.42
C PRO A 139 27.37 43.87 -5.40
N MET A 140 27.19 45.11 -5.84
CA MET A 140 27.19 46.26 -4.95
C MET A 140 25.79 46.47 -4.36
N MET A 141 25.72 46.14 -3.08
CA MET A 141 24.72 46.47 -2.05
C MET A 141 23.93 47.79 -2.23
N SER A 142 22.67 47.76 -1.77
CA SER A 142 21.69 48.85 -1.66
C SER A 142 22.16 50.08 -0.86
N PRO A 143 21.58 51.27 -1.07
CA PRO A 143 21.60 52.33 -0.08
C PRO A 143 20.36 52.28 0.85
N ALA A 144 20.61 52.42 2.15
CA ALA A 144 19.62 52.58 3.21
C ALA A 144 19.14 54.05 3.34
N PRO A 145 17.92 54.32 3.86
CA PRO A 145 17.50 55.67 4.25
C PRO A 145 17.98 56.03 5.68
N PRO A 146 18.14 57.33 6.01
CA PRO A 146 18.75 57.79 7.27
C PRO A 146 17.73 58.13 8.37
N GLY A 147 18.08 57.79 9.63
CA GLY A 147 17.87 58.64 10.81
C GLY A 147 16.74 58.30 11.79
N GLY A 148 17.10 57.84 13.00
CA GLY A 148 16.28 57.95 14.24
C GLY A 148 16.62 56.88 15.30
N PRO A 149 16.68 57.18 16.62
CA PRO A 149 17.76 56.69 17.49
C PRO A 149 17.39 55.60 18.54
N GLN A 150 18.32 54.64 18.70
CA GLN A 150 19.01 54.26 19.95
C GLN A 150 18.23 53.79 21.19
N ASP A 151 18.01 52.47 21.29
CA ASP A 151 18.05 51.68 22.53
C ASP A 151 18.54 50.25 22.17
N MET A 152 19.77 49.91 22.58
CA MET A 152 20.13 49.06 23.73
C MET A 152 20.10 47.54 23.45
N ALA A 153 21.21 46.90 23.82
CA ALA A 153 21.44 45.46 23.98
C ALA A 153 21.71 44.63 22.72
N GLY A 154 22.99 44.57 22.34
CA GLY A 154 23.54 43.44 21.62
C GLY A 154 23.67 42.21 22.51
N TYR A 155 23.53 41.03 21.93
CA TYR A 155 24.05 39.79 22.52
C TYR A 155 24.58 38.88 21.42
N SER A 156 25.91 38.77 21.40
CA SER A 156 26.64 37.65 20.82
C SER A 156 27.01 36.70 21.95
N MET A 157 26.73 35.42 21.74
CA MET A 157 27.36 34.20 22.27
C MET A 157 27.90 34.17 23.71
N GLY A 158 27.40 33.20 24.50
CA GLY A 158 28.09 32.69 25.69
C GLY A 158 27.27 31.74 26.56
N ILE A 159 27.46 30.43 26.35
CA ILE A 159 27.68 29.36 27.36
C ILE A 159 27.02 29.59 28.75
N ASN A 160 25.99 28.80 29.11
CA ASN A 160 26.07 27.66 30.06
C ASN A 160 24.68 27.09 30.44
N GLY A 161 24.57 25.77 30.47
CA GLY A 161 23.86 24.96 31.48
C GLY A 161 22.35 25.14 31.75
N SER A 162 21.54 24.21 31.23
CA SER A 162 20.44 23.49 31.93
C SER A 162 19.69 22.61 30.92
N ASP A 163 20.03 21.33 30.86
CA ASP A 163 19.23 20.23 31.42
C ASP A 163 17.89 20.02 30.70
N TYR A 164 17.93 19.21 29.63
CA TYR A 164 16.87 18.26 29.35
C TYR A 164 17.55 16.94 29.05
N GLY A 165 17.60 16.10 30.07
CA GLY A 165 18.28 14.82 30.07
C GLY A 165 17.85 13.91 28.93
N SER A 166 18.86 13.45 28.20
CA SER A 166 18.88 12.20 27.45
C SER A 166 18.42 11.05 28.35
N GLN A 167 17.38 10.34 27.95
CA GLN A 167 17.00 9.07 28.60
C GLN A 167 17.54 7.92 27.75
N PRO A 168 18.62 7.22 28.18
CA PRO A 168 19.12 6.06 27.49
C PRO A 168 18.15 4.89 27.68
N TYR A 169 17.84 4.22 26.56
CA TYR A 169 17.19 2.92 26.56
C TYR A 169 18.03 1.95 27.40
N ASN A 170 17.45 1.47 28.49
CA ASN A 170 18.03 0.39 29.28
C ASN A 170 18.01 -0.90 28.44
N ASP A 171 19.20 -1.40 28.17
CA ASP A 171 19.50 -2.71 27.61
C ASP A 171 19.11 -3.79 28.62
N GLY A 172 18.04 -4.52 28.30
CA GLY A 172 17.57 -5.70 29.02
C GLY A 172 17.59 -6.91 28.10
N SER A 173 18.81 -7.38 27.81
CA SER A 173 19.19 -8.73 27.40
C SER A 173 18.09 -9.82 27.46
N MET A 174 17.84 -10.41 26.29
CA MET A 174 17.69 -11.84 26.01
C MET A 174 16.96 -12.74 27.02
N GLY A 175 15.80 -13.24 26.58
CA GLY A 175 15.18 -14.46 27.09
C GLY A 175 14.19 -15.04 26.08
N TYR A 176 14.71 -15.69 25.03
CA TYR A 176 13.94 -16.63 24.22
C TYR A 176 13.61 -17.83 25.12
N ASP A 177 12.34 -18.09 25.42
CA ASP A 177 11.94 -19.32 26.10
C ASP A 177 11.61 -20.40 25.03
N PRO A 178 12.40 -21.49 24.91
CA PRO A 178 12.22 -22.49 23.87
C PRO A 178 11.14 -23.52 24.25
N MET A 179 10.30 -23.85 23.27
CA MET A 179 9.52 -25.09 23.12
C MET A 179 9.39 -26.02 24.34
N HIS A 180 8.23 -26.00 25.00
CA HIS A 180 7.80 -27.15 25.79
C HIS A 180 7.18 -28.21 24.87
N GLN A 181 7.97 -29.26 24.60
CA GLN A 181 7.47 -30.51 24.01
C GLN A 181 6.56 -31.23 25.01
N VAL A 182 5.35 -31.54 24.56
CA VAL A 182 4.42 -32.45 25.24
C VAL A 182 5.00 -33.86 25.14
N LYS A 183 5.40 -34.44 26.27
CA LYS A 183 5.63 -35.88 26.40
C LYS A 183 4.36 -36.51 26.95
N PHE A 184 3.69 -37.32 26.13
CA PHE A 184 2.71 -38.30 26.60
C PHE A 184 3.46 -39.57 27.01
N THR A 185 3.26 -39.98 28.26
CA THR A 185 3.33 -41.40 28.67
C THR A 185 1.92 -41.94 28.69
#